data_AF-A0AAP2BC85-F1
#
_entry.id   AF-A0AAP2BC85-F1
#
_cell.length_a   1.000
_cell.length_b   1.000
_cell.length_c   1.000
_cell.angle_alpha   90.00
_cell.angle_beta   90.00
_cell.angle_gamma   90.00
#
_symmetry.space_group_name_H-M   'P 1'
#
loop_
_entity.id
_entity.type
_entity.pdbx_description
1 polymer ?
#
loop_
_entity_poly.entity_id
_entity_poly.type
_entity_poly.pdbx_seq_one_letter_code
_entity_poly.pdbx_strand_id
1 'polypeptide(L)'
;MEQQLNGVDSAMRERVRQALGEVEKRYDVRVLYACESGSRGWGFASPDSDYDVRFLYVHPPEWYLRVEAQRDVIELPIDHELDVCGWEWRKALGLLKRANPTLIEWLDSPVVYQEAPESVAALRDVVPEWFSAQRARWHYLSMARKNFRGYLQGEQVRLKKYFYVLRPLLAVRWIEAGKGVPPMRFDQLLAGTVADPLLLEEIHELLAAKRRAGEAEYGPRRERIHAFIAQELTADARQEALPDSPARSDQSLDELLYRTVMG
;
A
#
# COMPACT_ATOMS: atom_id res chain seq x y z
N MET A 1 4.14 9.44 28.83
CA MET A 1 4.33 10.07 27.51
C MET A 1 4.14 8.97 26.49
N GLU A 2 2.90 8.73 26.08
CA GLU A 2 2.57 7.64 25.13
C GLU A 2 3.32 7.92 23.82
N GLN A 3 4.20 7.00 23.43
CA GLN A 3 4.89 7.06 22.15
C GLN A 3 3.83 7.00 21.04
N GLN A 4 3.58 8.13 20.37
CA GLN A 4 2.83 8.18 19.13
C GLN A 4 3.57 7.35 18.08
N LEU A 5 3.27 6.05 18.00
CA LEU A 5 3.79 5.19 16.94
C LEU A 5 3.25 5.71 15.60
N ASN A 6 4.10 6.45 14.88
CA ASN A 6 3.86 7.03 13.56
C ASN A 6 2.64 7.96 13.45
N GLY A 7 2.36 8.73 14.50
CA GLY A 7 1.34 9.80 14.45
C GLY A 7 -0.11 9.33 14.54
N VAL A 8 -0.37 8.08 14.98
CA VAL A 8 -1.71 7.64 15.38
C VAL A 8 -1.80 7.54 16.89
N ASP A 9 -2.70 8.30 17.49
CA ASP A 9 -2.94 8.28 18.93
C ASP A 9 -3.71 7.03 19.40
N SER A 10 -3.75 6.85 20.71
CA SER A 10 -4.40 5.70 21.37
C SER A 10 -5.91 5.67 21.14
N ALA A 11 -6.57 6.83 21.15
CA ALA A 11 -8.01 6.95 20.94
C ALA A 11 -8.44 6.52 19.52
N MET A 12 -7.69 6.94 18.49
CA MET A 12 -7.95 6.54 17.12
C MET A 12 -7.65 5.07 16.89
N ARG A 13 -6.57 4.52 17.47
CA ARG A 13 -6.29 3.08 17.42
C ARG A 13 -7.45 2.27 18.00
N GLU A 14 -8.03 2.74 19.10
CA GLU A 14 -9.18 2.10 19.72
C GLU A 14 -10.44 2.20 18.83
N ARG A 15 -10.72 3.36 18.24
CA ARG A 15 -11.82 3.52 17.28
C ARG A 15 -11.69 2.58 16.08
N VAL A 16 -10.49 2.43 15.53
CA VAL A 16 -10.24 1.47 14.43
C VAL A 16 -10.51 0.04 14.88
N ARG A 17 -10.05 -0.37 16.07
CA ARG A 17 -10.33 -1.72 16.59
C ARG A 17 -11.81 -1.96 16.85
N GLN A 18 -12.55 -0.96 17.33
CA GLN A 18 -14.00 -1.05 17.49
C GLN A 18 -14.69 -1.27 16.15
N ALA A 19 -14.33 -0.48 15.13
CA ALA A 19 -14.86 -0.65 13.77
C ALA A 19 -14.55 -2.05 13.20
N LEU A 20 -13.34 -2.57 13.43
CA LEU A 20 -12.97 -3.93 13.02
C LEU A 20 -13.78 -4.99 13.78
N GLY A 21 -14.00 -4.83 15.08
CA GLY A 21 -14.84 -5.73 15.87
C GLY A 21 -16.31 -5.70 15.46
N GLU A 22 -16.82 -4.56 14.99
CA GLU A 22 -18.14 -4.46 14.37
C GLU A 22 -18.20 -5.18 13.02
N VAL A 23 -17.13 -5.09 12.21
CA VAL A 23 -17.00 -5.85 10.96
C VAL A 23 -17.05 -7.35 11.24
N GLU A 24 -16.27 -7.84 12.22
CA GLU A 24 -16.26 -9.26 12.59
C GLU A 24 -17.66 -9.77 12.94
N LYS A 25 -18.39 -9.03 13.78
CA LYS A 25 -19.76 -9.38 14.19
C LYS A 25 -20.77 -9.28 13.05
N ARG A 26 -20.70 -8.22 12.24
CA ARG A 26 -21.69 -7.94 11.19
C ARG A 26 -21.58 -8.90 10.01
N TYR A 27 -20.36 -9.25 9.64
CA TYR A 27 -20.09 -10.07 8.46
C TYR A 27 -19.78 -11.53 8.77
N ASP A 28 -19.75 -11.90 10.07
CA ASP A 28 -19.36 -13.24 10.54
C ASP A 28 -18.00 -13.64 9.96
N VAL A 29 -17.00 -12.81 10.27
CA VAL A 29 -15.61 -12.96 9.81
C VAL A 29 -14.66 -12.79 10.98
N ARG A 30 -13.43 -13.25 10.80
CA ARG A 30 -12.31 -12.95 11.68
C ARG A 30 -11.30 -12.05 10.97
N VAL A 31 -10.95 -10.92 11.56
CA VAL A 31 -9.91 -10.02 11.05
C VAL A 31 -8.54 -10.55 11.45
N LEU A 32 -7.74 -10.91 10.45
CA LEU A 32 -6.40 -11.47 10.62
C LEU A 32 -5.33 -10.39 10.71
N TYR A 33 -5.51 -9.27 10.03
CA TYR A 33 -4.53 -8.21 9.95
C TYR A 33 -5.22 -6.89 9.62
N ALA A 34 -4.77 -5.79 10.21
CA ALA A 34 -5.20 -4.45 9.85
C ALA A 34 -4.04 -3.46 10.00
N CYS A 35 -3.85 -2.63 8.98
CA CYS A 35 -2.77 -1.66 8.92
C CYS A 35 -3.22 -0.33 8.32
N GLU A 36 -2.37 0.67 8.49
CA GLU A 36 -2.47 1.93 7.76
C GLU A 36 -1.87 1.78 6.37
N SER A 37 -2.63 2.14 5.33
CA SER A 37 -2.17 2.08 3.94
C SER A 37 -1.90 3.44 3.31
N GLY A 38 -2.24 4.51 4.02
CA GLY A 38 -2.29 5.86 3.48
C GLY A 38 -1.05 6.70 3.74
N SER A 39 -1.26 8.01 3.67
CA SER A 39 -0.20 9.00 3.92
C SER A 39 0.46 8.86 5.31
N ARG A 40 -0.27 8.32 6.29
CA ARG A 40 0.27 7.98 7.63
C ARG A 40 1.24 6.80 7.55
N GLY A 41 0.88 5.73 6.85
CA GLY A 41 1.75 4.58 6.60
C GLY A 41 2.98 4.96 5.78
N TRP A 42 2.83 5.88 4.82
CA TRP A 42 3.95 6.37 4.01
C TRP A 42 4.84 7.39 4.74
N GLY A 43 4.40 7.96 5.88
CA GLY A 43 5.21 8.85 6.73
C GLY A 43 5.11 10.36 6.43
N PHE A 44 4.04 10.80 5.78
CA PHE A 44 3.82 12.22 5.45
C PHE A 44 2.41 12.73 5.70
N ALA A 45 1.65 12.08 6.59
CA ALA A 45 0.33 12.57 6.99
C ALA A 45 0.35 14.02 7.51
N SER A 46 -0.72 14.73 7.20
CA SER A 46 -1.08 16.02 7.77
C SER A 46 -2.14 15.79 8.85
N PRO A 47 -2.39 16.75 9.75
CA PRO A 47 -3.38 16.60 10.81
C PRO A 47 -4.79 16.26 10.30
N ASP A 48 -5.14 16.70 9.09
CA ASP A 48 -6.42 16.48 8.43
C ASP A 48 -6.44 15.29 7.46
N SER A 49 -5.36 14.49 7.40
CA SER A 49 -5.36 13.28 6.59
C SER A 49 -6.40 12.28 7.10
N ASP A 50 -7.10 11.61 6.20
CA ASP A 50 -7.93 10.44 6.51
C ASP A 50 -7.07 9.26 6.99
N TYR A 51 -7.66 8.33 7.73
CA TYR A 51 -7.04 7.06 8.10
C TYR A 51 -7.45 5.98 7.09
N ASP A 52 -6.51 5.57 6.26
CA ASP A 52 -6.73 4.59 5.20
C ASP A 52 -6.47 3.18 5.76
N VAL A 53 -7.44 2.64 6.50
CA VAL A 53 -7.35 1.32 7.13
C VAL A 53 -7.56 0.23 6.08
N ARG A 54 -6.57 -0.65 5.96
CA ARG A 54 -6.68 -1.85 5.12
C ARG A 54 -6.51 -3.10 5.95
N PHE A 55 -7.41 -4.05 5.76
CA PHE A 55 -7.44 -5.26 6.58
C PHE A 55 -7.58 -6.53 5.75
N LEU A 56 -7.16 -7.65 6.34
CA LEU A 56 -7.33 -8.99 5.83
C LEU A 56 -8.28 -9.73 6.76
N TYR A 57 -9.23 -10.45 6.20
CA TYR A 57 -10.20 -11.21 6.97
C TYR A 57 -10.45 -12.59 6.37
N VAL A 58 -10.89 -13.52 7.21
CA VAL A 58 -11.23 -14.89 6.82
C VAL A 58 -12.66 -15.19 7.23
N HIS A 59 -13.37 -15.93 6.37
CA HIS A 59 -14.71 -16.43 6.66
C HIS A 59 -14.67 -17.80 7.36
N PRO A 60 -15.78 -18.26 7.96
CA PRO A 60 -15.91 -19.65 8.37
C PRO A 60 -15.91 -20.61 7.16
N PRO A 61 -15.55 -21.90 7.35
CA PRO A 61 -15.41 -22.87 6.26
C PRO A 61 -16.62 -22.97 5.31
N GLU A 62 -17.83 -22.86 5.84
CA GLU A 62 -19.10 -22.97 5.11
C GLU A 62 -19.30 -21.87 4.07
N TRP A 63 -18.57 -20.76 4.17
CA TRP A 63 -18.57 -19.71 3.16
C TRP A 63 -17.82 -20.15 1.89
N TYR A 64 -16.73 -20.89 2.06
CA TYR A 64 -15.90 -21.39 0.96
C TYR A 64 -16.55 -22.60 0.25
N LEU A 65 -17.33 -23.39 0.98
CA LEU A 65 -18.02 -24.58 0.49
C LEU A 65 -19.39 -24.25 -0.12
N ARG A 66 -19.42 -23.24 -1.00
CA ARG A 66 -20.61 -22.83 -1.75
C ARG A 66 -20.36 -22.90 -3.24
N VAL A 67 -21.41 -23.22 -4.00
CA VAL A 67 -21.35 -23.30 -5.48
C VAL A 67 -21.08 -21.92 -6.08
N GLU A 68 -21.79 -20.89 -5.60
CA GLU A 68 -21.66 -19.53 -6.09
C GLU A 68 -20.55 -18.77 -5.38
N ALA A 69 -19.70 -18.10 -6.17
CA ALA A 69 -18.68 -17.21 -5.65
C ALA A 69 -19.33 -16.06 -4.88
N GLN A 70 -18.86 -15.85 -3.65
CA GLN A 70 -19.35 -14.81 -2.75
C GLN A 70 -18.48 -13.54 -2.90
N ARG A 71 -19.00 -12.39 -2.45
CA ARG A 71 -18.25 -11.12 -2.45
C ARG A 71 -17.02 -11.23 -1.53
N ASP A 72 -15.85 -10.92 -2.06
CA ASP A 72 -14.54 -11.12 -1.42
C ASP A 72 -13.89 -9.81 -0.90
N VAL A 73 -14.69 -8.75 -0.78
CA VAL A 73 -14.28 -7.42 -0.30
C VAL A 73 -15.34 -6.86 0.64
N ILE A 74 -14.90 -6.33 1.78
CA ILE A 74 -15.74 -5.53 2.70
C ILE A 74 -15.26 -4.09 2.63
N GLU A 75 -16.17 -3.18 2.34
CA GLU A 75 -15.95 -1.73 2.36
C GLU A 75 -16.98 -1.12 3.30
N LEU A 76 -16.54 -0.40 4.32
CA LEU A 76 -17.44 0.37 5.15
C LEU A 76 -17.82 1.66 4.44
N PRO A 77 -19.03 2.22 4.70
CA PRO A 77 -19.35 3.57 4.27
C PRO A 77 -18.24 4.52 4.72
N ILE A 78 -17.80 5.40 3.82
CA ILE A 78 -16.78 6.39 4.14
C ILE A 78 -17.34 7.30 5.23
N ASP A 79 -16.77 7.19 6.43
CA ASP A 79 -16.89 8.20 7.46
C ASP A 79 -15.89 9.32 7.11
N HIS A 80 -16.14 10.57 7.49
CA HIS A 80 -15.33 11.73 7.12
C HIS A 80 -13.85 11.65 7.55
N GLU A 81 -13.44 10.59 8.25
CA GLU A 81 -12.11 10.40 8.81
C GLU A 81 -11.55 8.96 8.61
N LEU A 82 -12.41 7.96 8.37
CA LEU A 82 -12.00 6.54 8.26
C LEU A 82 -12.39 5.96 6.89
N ASP A 83 -11.39 5.58 6.10
CA ASP A 83 -11.56 4.76 4.89
C ASP A 83 -11.16 3.32 5.19
N VAL A 84 -12.14 2.46 5.42
CA VAL A 84 -11.95 1.07 5.87
C VAL A 84 -12.32 0.10 4.75
N CYS A 85 -11.32 -0.61 4.23
CA CYS A 85 -11.48 -1.58 3.15
C CYS A 85 -10.69 -2.86 3.44
N GLY A 86 -11.34 -4.01 3.27
CA GLY A 86 -10.78 -5.31 3.60
C GLY A 86 -10.80 -6.27 2.43
N TRP A 87 -9.78 -7.11 2.35
CA TRP A 87 -9.73 -8.24 1.42
C TRP A 87 -9.93 -9.55 2.15
N GLU A 88 -10.81 -10.38 1.59
CA GLU A 88 -10.97 -11.76 2.02
C GLU A 88 -9.66 -12.53 1.81
N TRP A 89 -9.39 -13.51 2.66
CA TRP A 89 -8.15 -14.26 2.74
C TRP A 89 -7.75 -14.95 1.42
N ARG A 90 -8.64 -15.73 0.79
CA ARG A 90 -8.36 -16.36 -0.51
C ARG A 90 -8.11 -15.31 -1.60
N LYS A 91 -8.83 -14.17 -1.58
CA LYS A 91 -8.53 -13.04 -2.48
C LYS A 91 -7.12 -12.50 -2.26
N ALA A 92 -6.72 -12.27 -1.01
CA ALA A 92 -5.39 -11.76 -0.67
C ALA A 92 -4.29 -12.71 -1.15
N LEU A 93 -4.42 -14.01 -0.89
CA LEU A 93 -3.49 -15.03 -1.40
C LEU A 93 -3.48 -15.08 -2.94
N GLY A 94 -4.64 -14.95 -3.59
CA GLY A 94 -4.72 -14.85 -5.06
C GLY A 94 -4.11 -13.57 -5.64
N LEU A 95 -4.06 -12.48 -4.88
CA LEU A 95 -3.34 -11.26 -5.24
C LEU A 95 -1.82 -11.46 -5.08
N LEU A 96 -1.38 -12.12 -4.02
CA LEU A 96 0.02 -12.51 -3.83
C LEU A 96 0.50 -13.41 -4.96
N LYS A 97 -0.28 -14.43 -5.34
CA LYS A 97 -0.01 -15.33 -6.47
C LYS A 97 0.22 -14.58 -7.79
N ARG A 98 -0.54 -13.50 -8.01
CA ARG A 98 -0.40 -12.64 -9.18
C ARG A 98 0.76 -11.64 -9.07
N ALA A 99 1.53 -11.71 -7.99
CA ALA A 99 2.57 -10.75 -7.61
C ALA A 99 2.06 -9.31 -7.55
N ASN A 100 0.84 -9.11 -7.05
CA ASN A 100 0.32 -7.77 -6.82
C ASN A 100 1.06 -7.15 -5.62
N PRO A 101 1.81 -6.04 -5.81
CA PRO A 101 2.64 -5.47 -4.76
C PRO A 101 1.82 -4.78 -3.66
N THR A 102 0.52 -4.51 -3.87
CA THR A 102 -0.32 -3.81 -2.89
C THR A 102 -0.43 -4.58 -1.57
N LEU A 103 -0.58 -5.91 -1.62
CA LEU A 103 -0.62 -6.72 -0.40
C LEU A 103 0.72 -6.69 0.34
N ILE A 104 1.82 -6.76 -0.41
CA ILE A 104 3.17 -6.73 0.16
C ILE A 104 3.42 -5.37 0.82
N GLU A 105 2.96 -4.28 0.20
CA GLU A 105 3.01 -2.95 0.79
C GLU A 105 2.20 -2.85 2.09
N TRP A 106 1.01 -3.45 2.17
CA TRP A 106 0.24 -3.50 3.43
C TRP A 106 1.03 -4.20 4.53
N LEU A 107 1.67 -5.33 4.23
CA LEU A 107 2.45 -6.11 5.20
C LEU A 107 3.71 -5.39 5.70
N ASP A 108 4.21 -4.41 4.94
CA ASP A 108 5.34 -3.54 5.28
C ASP A 108 4.90 -2.25 6.02
N SER A 109 3.61 -2.12 6.34
CA SER A 109 3.12 -0.93 7.02
C SER A 109 3.76 -0.74 8.40
N PRO A 110 4.29 0.46 8.70
CA PRO A 110 4.84 0.75 10.01
C PRO A 110 3.75 0.96 11.07
N VAL A 111 2.46 0.97 10.69
CA VAL A 111 1.32 1.15 11.59
C VAL A 111 0.38 -0.03 11.47
N VAL A 112 0.56 -0.98 12.38
CA VAL A 112 -0.35 -2.11 12.56
C VAL A 112 -1.38 -1.75 13.64
N TYR A 113 -2.66 -1.95 13.31
CA TYR A 113 -3.80 -1.74 14.21
C TYR A 113 -4.17 -3.02 14.96
N GLN A 114 -4.14 -4.15 14.25
CA GLN A 114 -4.47 -5.49 14.73
C GLN A 114 -3.72 -6.53 13.89
N GLU A 115 -3.24 -7.60 14.51
CA GLU A 115 -2.66 -8.74 13.80
C GLU A 115 -2.92 -10.04 14.56
N ALA A 116 -3.21 -11.11 13.82
CA ALA A 116 -3.19 -12.49 14.27
C ALA A 116 -1.79 -13.05 14.01
N PRO A 117 -0.91 -13.15 15.04
CA PRO A 117 0.52 -13.31 14.82
C PRO A 117 0.89 -14.55 13.99
N GLU A 118 0.22 -15.67 14.22
CA GLU A 118 0.51 -16.93 13.52
C GLU A 118 0.19 -16.85 12.02
N SER A 119 -1.01 -16.40 11.66
CA SER A 119 -1.44 -16.28 10.26
C SER A 119 -0.63 -15.24 9.50
N VAL A 120 -0.32 -14.11 10.14
CA VAL A 120 0.44 -13.02 9.51
C VAL A 120 1.92 -13.38 9.37
N ALA A 121 2.53 -14.05 10.36
CA ALA A 121 3.90 -14.55 10.24
C ALA A 121 4.01 -15.55 9.07
N ALA A 122 3.09 -16.52 9.01
CA ALA A 122 3.08 -17.48 7.92
C ALA A 122 2.85 -16.85 6.54
N LEU A 123 2.05 -15.77 6.45
CA LEU A 123 1.92 -15.01 5.21
C LEU A 123 3.22 -14.30 4.82
N ARG A 124 3.90 -13.67 5.79
CA ARG A 124 5.19 -13.00 5.54
C ARG A 124 6.26 -13.99 5.06
N ASP A 125 6.26 -15.22 5.58
CA ASP A 125 7.23 -16.26 5.20
C ASP A 125 7.08 -16.68 3.73
N VAL A 126 5.86 -16.69 3.18
CA VAL A 126 5.62 -17.07 1.78
C VAL A 126 5.82 -15.91 0.79
N VAL A 127 5.74 -14.65 1.22
CA VAL A 127 5.86 -13.47 0.33
C VAL A 127 7.10 -13.49 -0.58
N PRO A 128 8.32 -13.81 -0.09
CA PRO A 128 9.52 -13.85 -0.92
C PRO A 128 9.42 -14.81 -2.12
N GLU A 129 8.66 -15.90 -1.99
CA GLU A 129 8.46 -16.87 -3.09
C GLU A 129 7.61 -16.31 -4.22
N TRP A 130 6.70 -15.39 -3.90
CA TRP A 130 5.68 -14.87 -4.80
C TRP A 130 5.98 -13.47 -5.33
N PHE A 131 6.96 -12.78 -4.75
CA PHE A 131 7.39 -11.48 -5.26
C PHE A 131 8.01 -11.62 -6.66
N SER A 132 7.57 -10.76 -7.57
CA SER A 132 8.11 -10.63 -8.93
C SER A 132 8.52 -9.19 -9.16
N ALA A 133 9.83 -8.95 -9.29
CA ALA A 133 10.37 -7.64 -9.61
C ALA A 133 9.78 -7.12 -10.93
N GLN A 134 9.69 -8.01 -11.93
CA GLN A 134 9.15 -7.67 -13.24
C GLN A 134 7.69 -7.20 -13.17
N ARG A 135 6.82 -7.95 -12.48
CA ARG A 135 5.39 -7.61 -12.39
C ARG A 135 5.14 -6.40 -11.48
N ALA A 136 5.84 -6.32 -10.36
CA ALA A 136 5.75 -5.19 -9.43
C ALA A 136 6.16 -3.87 -10.12
N ARG A 137 7.26 -3.88 -10.90
CA ARG A 137 7.67 -2.73 -11.72
C ARG A 137 6.53 -2.25 -12.63
N TRP A 138 5.93 -3.15 -13.42
CA TRP A 138 4.87 -2.78 -14.35
C TRP A 138 3.61 -2.29 -13.63
N HIS A 139 3.28 -2.88 -12.48
CA HIS A 139 2.17 -2.43 -11.65
C HIS A 139 2.38 -0.97 -11.20
N TYR A 140 3.53 -0.67 -10.60
CA TYR A 140 3.85 0.68 -10.14
C TYR A 140 3.92 1.67 -11.31
N LEU A 141 4.57 1.32 -12.42
CA LEU A 141 4.65 2.20 -13.59
C LEU A 141 3.26 2.51 -14.19
N SER A 142 2.39 1.51 -14.29
CA SER A 142 1.00 1.69 -14.74
C SER A 142 0.22 2.62 -13.80
N MET A 143 0.38 2.45 -12.48
CA MET A 143 -0.22 3.32 -11.47
C MET A 143 0.28 4.77 -11.60
N ALA A 144 1.59 4.96 -11.74
CA ALA A 144 2.19 6.28 -11.94
C ALA A 144 1.65 6.96 -13.21
N ARG A 145 1.60 6.24 -14.34
CA ARG A 145 1.04 6.74 -15.62
C ARG A 145 -0.42 7.18 -15.47
N LYS A 146 -1.24 6.35 -14.82
CA LYS A 146 -2.66 6.65 -14.58
C LYS A 146 -2.82 7.91 -13.73
N ASN A 147 -2.08 8.00 -12.61
CA ASN A 147 -2.17 9.11 -11.68
C ASN A 147 -1.62 10.42 -12.26
N PHE A 148 -0.52 10.36 -13.01
CA PHE A 148 0.06 11.54 -13.69
C PHE A 148 -0.93 12.14 -14.68
N ARG A 149 -1.53 11.30 -15.53
CA ARG A 149 -2.55 11.72 -16.50
C ARG A 149 -3.80 12.27 -15.84
N GLY A 150 -4.23 11.66 -14.74
CA GLY A 150 -5.46 12.05 -14.04
C GLY A 150 -5.36 13.32 -13.22
N TYR A 151 -4.17 13.64 -12.66
CA TYR A 151 -4.07 14.68 -11.61
C TYR A 151 -3.07 15.80 -11.88
N LEU A 152 -2.05 15.59 -12.71
CA LEU A 152 -0.87 16.48 -12.78
C LEU A 152 -0.68 17.16 -14.14
N GLN A 153 -1.76 17.37 -14.90
CA GLN A 153 -1.70 17.97 -16.25
C GLN A 153 -1.95 19.49 -16.28
N GLY A 154 -2.48 20.08 -15.21
CA GLY A 154 -2.76 21.53 -15.14
C GLY A 154 -1.57 22.36 -14.66
N GLU A 155 -1.65 23.68 -14.80
CA GLU A 155 -0.68 24.62 -14.21
C GLU A 155 -0.78 24.67 -12.68
N GLN A 156 -2.00 24.56 -12.15
CA GLN A 156 -2.30 24.37 -10.74
C GLN A 156 -2.72 22.92 -10.49
N VAL A 157 -2.08 22.27 -9.53
CA VAL A 157 -2.32 20.85 -9.22
C VAL A 157 -2.49 20.65 -7.72
N ARG A 158 -3.23 19.60 -7.33
CA ARG A 158 -3.35 19.20 -5.93
C ARG A 158 -2.00 18.65 -5.46
N LEU A 159 -1.38 19.30 -4.48
CA LEU A 159 0.00 18.97 -4.10
C LEU A 159 0.14 17.53 -3.60
N LYS A 160 -0.84 17.01 -2.86
CA LYS A 160 -0.84 15.59 -2.45
C LYS A 160 -0.77 14.62 -3.63
N LYS A 161 -1.31 14.97 -4.80
CA LYS A 161 -1.35 14.09 -5.98
C LYS A 161 0.03 13.80 -6.56
N TYR A 162 1.05 14.61 -6.24
CA TYR A 162 2.43 14.28 -6.53
C TYR A 162 2.89 12.98 -5.87
N PHE A 163 2.52 12.72 -4.60
CA PHE A 163 2.98 11.52 -3.90
C PHE A 163 2.40 10.23 -4.49
N TYR A 164 1.19 10.29 -5.07
CA TYR A 164 0.58 9.16 -5.80
C TYR A 164 1.25 8.88 -7.16
N VAL A 165 2.18 9.74 -7.61
CA VAL A 165 2.99 9.53 -8.82
C VAL A 165 4.45 9.27 -8.44
N LEU A 166 5.02 10.08 -7.54
CA LEU A 166 6.38 9.93 -7.06
C LEU A 166 6.60 8.57 -6.41
N ARG A 167 5.76 8.17 -5.44
CA ARG A 167 5.97 6.90 -4.72
C ARG A 167 6.07 5.69 -5.65
N PRO A 168 5.12 5.44 -6.59
CA PRO A 168 5.27 4.33 -7.52
C PRO A 168 6.49 4.46 -8.44
N LEU A 169 6.89 5.66 -8.88
CA LEU A 169 8.11 5.84 -9.68
C LEU A 169 9.39 5.54 -8.88
N LEU A 170 9.47 5.97 -7.62
CA LEU A 170 10.60 5.62 -6.75
C LEU A 170 10.62 4.11 -6.46
N ALA A 171 9.45 3.47 -6.32
CA ALA A 171 9.35 2.01 -6.21
C ALA A 171 9.86 1.31 -7.48
N VAL A 172 9.59 1.85 -8.67
CA VAL A 172 10.21 1.38 -9.92
C VAL A 172 11.73 1.49 -9.85
N ARG A 173 12.29 2.67 -9.52
CA ARG A 173 13.76 2.84 -9.40
C ARG A 173 14.39 1.90 -8.37
N TRP A 174 13.70 1.63 -7.26
CA TRP A 174 14.16 0.69 -6.24
C TRP A 174 14.31 -0.73 -6.80
N ILE A 175 13.28 -1.19 -7.52
CA ILE A 175 13.26 -2.51 -8.16
C ILE A 175 14.35 -2.60 -9.23
N GLU A 176 14.44 -1.59 -10.10
CA GLU A 176 15.43 -1.54 -11.18
C GLU A 176 16.87 -1.49 -10.66
N ALA A 177 17.08 -0.94 -9.46
CA ALA A 177 18.36 -0.96 -8.76
C ALA A 177 18.68 -2.31 -8.07
N GLY A 178 17.83 -3.33 -8.23
CA GLY A 178 18.05 -4.67 -7.65
C GLY A 178 17.85 -4.75 -6.14
N LYS A 179 17.17 -3.77 -5.54
CA LYS A 179 17.00 -3.67 -4.06
C LYS A 179 15.85 -4.51 -3.51
N GLY A 180 15.20 -5.32 -4.35
CA GLY A 180 14.10 -6.21 -3.95
C GLY A 180 12.77 -5.49 -3.77
N VAL A 181 12.03 -5.88 -2.73
CA VAL A 181 10.70 -5.30 -2.41
C VAL A 181 10.87 -3.82 -2.00
N PRO A 182 10.14 -2.88 -2.63
CA PRO A 182 10.18 -1.48 -2.24
C PRO A 182 9.54 -1.25 -0.86
N PRO A 183 10.17 -0.47 0.03
CA PRO A 183 9.58 -0.13 1.32
C PRO A 183 8.31 0.71 1.17
N MET A 184 7.38 0.57 2.11
CA MET A 184 6.16 1.37 2.19
C MET A 184 6.50 2.84 2.43
N ARG A 185 7.45 3.09 3.33
CA ARG A 185 7.83 4.43 3.77
C ARG A 185 8.45 5.25 2.65
N PHE A 186 7.93 6.46 2.46
CA PHE A 186 8.36 7.35 1.39
C PHE A 186 9.77 7.91 1.59
N ASP A 187 10.18 8.16 2.83
CA ASP A 187 11.52 8.66 3.16
C ASP A 187 12.61 7.64 2.82
N GLN A 188 12.35 6.34 3.06
CA GLN A 188 13.26 5.26 2.68
C GLN A 188 13.38 5.13 1.16
N LEU A 189 12.26 5.24 0.44
CA LEU A 189 12.28 5.27 -1.03
C LEU A 189 13.11 6.45 -1.55
N LEU A 190 12.89 7.66 -1.02
CA LEU A 190 13.65 8.85 -1.41
C LEU A 190 15.15 8.67 -1.18
N ALA A 191 15.55 8.32 0.05
CA ALA A 191 16.95 8.12 0.40
C ALA A 191 17.62 7.01 -0.43
N GLY A 192 16.84 5.99 -0.82
CA GLY A 192 17.32 4.89 -1.63
C GLY A 192 17.38 5.16 -3.13
N THR A 193 16.73 6.19 -3.66
CA THR A 193 16.53 6.30 -5.13
C THR A 193 16.74 7.69 -5.73
N VAL A 194 16.84 8.75 -4.92
CA VAL A 194 17.06 10.12 -5.41
C VAL A 194 18.45 10.59 -4.99
N ALA A 195 19.32 10.82 -5.98
CA ALA A 195 20.68 11.33 -5.76
C ALA A 195 20.85 12.81 -6.16
N ASP A 196 19.96 13.37 -6.97
CA ASP A 196 20.00 14.78 -7.37
C ASP A 196 19.58 15.67 -6.19
N PRO A 197 20.49 16.51 -5.64
CA PRO A 197 20.19 17.35 -4.49
C PRO A 197 19.09 18.37 -4.76
N LEU A 198 18.98 18.88 -5.99
CA LEU A 198 17.99 19.90 -6.35
C LEU A 198 16.59 19.31 -6.47
N LEU A 199 16.49 18.09 -6.99
CA LEU A 199 15.23 17.34 -6.98
C LEU A 199 14.82 16.99 -5.55
N LEU A 200 15.78 16.54 -4.73
CA LEU A 200 15.52 16.19 -3.33
C LEU A 200 15.03 17.40 -2.52
N GLU A 201 15.63 18.57 -2.72
CA GLU A 201 15.20 19.83 -2.10
C GLU A 201 13.75 20.17 -2.47
N GLU A 202 13.37 20.13 -3.75
CA GLU A 202 12.00 20.43 -4.18
C GLU A 202 10.98 19.41 -3.63
N ILE A 203 11.35 18.14 -3.50
CA ILE A 203 10.51 17.11 -2.87
C ILE A 203 10.35 17.38 -1.37
N HIS A 204 11.41 17.79 -0.67
CA HIS A 204 11.33 18.17 0.74
C HIS A 204 10.47 19.41 0.96
N GLU A 205 10.54 20.40 0.09
CA GLU A 205 9.63 21.55 0.11
C GLU A 205 8.17 21.12 -0.07
N LEU A 206 7.90 20.21 -1.02
CA LEU A 206 6.57 19.66 -1.25
C LEU A 206 6.05 18.89 -0.03
N LEU A 207 6.90 18.09 0.63
CA LEU A 207 6.56 17.41 1.89
C LEU A 207 6.25 18.42 3.00
N ALA A 208 7.04 19.48 3.12
CA ALA A 208 6.85 20.53 4.12
C ALA A 208 5.57 21.36 3.84
N ALA A 209 5.24 21.62 2.58
CA ALA A 209 3.97 22.24 2.19
C ALA A 209 2.80 21.34 2.58
N LYS A 210 2.83 20.06 2.16
CA LYS A 210 1.79 19.07 2.47
C LYS A 210 1.56 18.89 3.96
N ARG A 211 2.60 18.93 4.80
CA ARG A 211 2.47 18.79 6.26
C ARG A 211 1.87 20.02 6.94
N ARG A 212 2.07 21.22 6.36
CA ARG A 212 1.57 22.49 6.91
C ARG A 212 0.15 22.82 6.46
N ALA A 213 -0.18 22.46 5.23
CA ALA A 213 -1.48 22.70 4.63
C ALA A 213 -2.36 21.44 4.66
N GLY A 214 -3.64 21.62 4.37
CA GLY A 214 -4.59 20.52 4.30
C GLY A 214 -4.56 19.72 2.99
N GLU A 215 -5.25 18.60 3.00
CA GLU A 215 -5.42 17.61 1.93
C GLU A 215 -5.96 18.17 0.59
N ALA A 216 -6.57 19.35 0.63
CA ALA A 216 -7.13 20.05 -0.52
C ALA A 216 -6.21 21.13 -1.14
N GLU A 217 -4.98 21.30 -0.66
CA GLU A 217 -4.10 22.36 -1.15
C GLU A 217 -3.74 22.19 -2.64
N TYR A 218 -3.99 23.26 -3.40
CA TYR A 218 -3.51 23.43 -4.76
C TYR A 218 -2.29 24.33 -4.76
N GLY A 219 -1.35 24.03 -5.64
CA GLY A 219 -0.20 24.90 -5.88
C GLY A 219 0.26 24.82 -7.33
N PRO A 220 1.20 25.69 -7.71
CA PRO A 220 1.79 25.66 -9.03
C PRO A 220 2.55 24.35 -9.23
N ARG A 221 2.66 23.97 -10.49
CA ARG A 221 3.53 22.88 -10.92
C ARG A 221 4.94 23.04 -10.38
N ARG A 222 5.48 21.97 -9.79
CA ARG A 222 6.87 21.84 -9.33
C ARG A 222 7.72 21.36 -10.50
N GLU A 223 8.51 22.27 -11.08
CA GLU A 223 9.17 22.07 -12.37
C GLU A 223 10.15 20.89 -12.37
N ARG A 224 10.97 20.73 -11.33
CA ARG A 224 11.98 19.65 -11.30
C ARG A 224 11.32 18.29 -11.08
N ILE A 225 10.34 18.23 -10.18
CA ILE A 225 9.51 17.04 -9.95
C ILE A 225 8.77 16.66 -11.23
N HIS A 226 8.19 17.61 -11.97
CA HIS A 226 7.52 17.31 -13.24
C HIS A 226 8.48 16.82 -14.31
N ALA A 227 9.65 17.45 -14.44
CA ALA A 227 10.68 17.00 -15.37
C ALA A 227 11.14 15.57 -15.03
N PHE A 228 11.38 15.28 -13.75
CA PHE A 228 11.70 13.94 -13.26
C PHE A 228 10.59 12.93 -13.60
N ILE A 229 9.33 13.23 -13.28
CA ILE A 229 8.19 12.35 -13.59
C ILE A 229 8.10 12.08 -15.09
N ALA A 230 8.20 13.11 -15.93
CA ALA A 230 8.14 12.96 -17.38
C ALA A 230 9.29 12.08 -17.92
N GLN A 231 10.50 12.28 -17.39
CA GLN A 231 11.66 11.46 -17.74
C GLN A 231 11.46 9.99 -17.35
N GLU A 232 11.06 9.70 -16.12
CA GLU A 232 10.85 8.32 -15.65
C GLU A 232 9.71 7.61 -16.41
N LEU A 233 8.64 8.34 -16.76
CA LEU A 233 7.50 7.76 -17.50
C LEU A 233 7.83 7.46 -18.97
N THR A 234 8.79 8.17 -19.56
CA THR A 234 9.25 8.01 -20.95
C THR A 234 10.45 7.07 -21.08
N ALA A 235 11.12 6.73 -19.98
CA ALA A 235 12.18 5.75 -19.90
C ALA A 235 11.65 4.30 -20.09
N ASP A 236 11.00 4.03 -21.23
CA ASP A 236 10.41 2.72 -21.57
C ASP A 236 11.45 1.71 -22.09
N ALA A 237 12.70 2.12 -22.33
CA ALA A 237 13.53 1.49 -23.36
C ALA A 237 14.88 0.89 -22.90
N ARG A 238 15.20 0.84 -21.62
CA ARG A 238 16.44 0.21 -21.19
C ARG A 238 16.17 -0.57 -19.92
N GLN A 239 16.15 -1.90 -19.99
CA GLN A 239 16.80 -2.71 -18.97
C GLN A 239 16.75 -4.20 -19.24
N GLU A 240 17.73 -4.85 -18.62
CA GLU A 240 17.89 -6.28 -18.45
C GLU A 240 16.62 -6.93 -17.88
N ALA A 241 16.45 -8.22 -18.16
CA ALA A 241 15.31 -8.98 -17.66
C ALA A 241 15.29 -8.96 -16.12
N LEU A 242 14.25 -8.36 -15.54
CA LEU A 242 14.03 -8.40 -14.09
C LEU A 242 13.56 -9.80 -13.68
N PRO A 243 13.94 -10.27 -12.48
CA PRO A 243 13.53 -11.58 -12.01
C PRO A 243 11.99 -11.65 -11.85
N ASP A 244 11.40 -12.73 -12.35
CA ASP A 244 10.02 -13.10 -12.04
C ASP A 244 9.97 -13.93 -10.75
N SER A 245 8.76 -14.19 -10.24
CA SER A 245 8.57 -15.00 -9.04
C SER A 245 9.19 -16.40 -9.18
N PRO A 246 9.93 -16.86 -8.16
CA PRO A 246 10.50 -18.21 -8.14
C PRO A 246 9.44 -19.30 -7.92
N ALA A 247 8.23 -18.98 -7.46
CA ALA A 247 7.17 -19.95 -7.20
C ALA A 247 6.84 -20.80 -8.44
N ARG A 248 6.63 -22.10 -8.21
CA ARG A 248 6.30 -23.09 -9.25
C ARG A 248 5.05 -23.92 -8.93
N SER A 249 4.53 -23.78 -7.71
CA SER A 249 3.37 -24.50 -7.20
C SER A 249 2.58 -23.58 -6.29
N ASP A 250 1.25 -23.71 -6.29
CA ASP A 250 0.36 -22.98 -5.39
C ASP A 250 0.24 -23.63 -4.00
N GLN A 251 0.89 -24.79 -3.79
CA GLN A 251 0.73 -25.60 -2.58
C GLN A 251 0.95 -24.82 -1.28
N SER A 252 1.97 -23.95 -1.21
CA SER A 252 2.22 -23.15 0.00
C SER A 252 1.09 -22.16 0.30
N LEU A 253 0.42 -21.63 -0.74
CA LEU A 253 -0.76 -20.79 -0.58
C LEU A 253 -2.00 -21.60 -0.21
N ASP A 254 -2.18 -22.78 -0.79
CA ASP A 254 -3.31 -23.67 -0.49
C ASP A 254 -3.25 -24.18 0.97
N GLU A 255 -2.06 -24.56 1.44
CA GLU A 255 -1.82 -24.96 2.83
C GLU A 255 -2.08 -23.79 3.80
N LEU A 256 -1.62 -22.58 3.45
CA LEU A 256 -1.86 -21.38 4.25
C LEU A 256 -3.35 -21.01 4.29
N LEU A 257 -4.06 -21.12 3.17
CA LEU A 257 -5.50 -20.95 3.10
C LEU A 257 -6.20 -21.95 4.02
N TYR A 258 -5.94 -23.24 3.82
CA TYR A 258 -6.58 -24.32 4.56
C TYR A 258 -6.37 -24.18 6.07
N ARG A 259 -5.12 -24.02 6.52
CA ARG A 259 -4.80 -23.88 7.95
C ARG A 259 -5.50 -22.69 8.60
N THR A 260 -5.60 -21.56 7.88
CA THR A 260 -6.21 -20.33 8.42
C THR A 260 -7.73 -20.40 8.45
N VAL A 261 -8.36 -21.12 7.50
CA VAL A 261 -9.81 -21.30 7.45
C VAL A 261 -10.26 -22.34 8.47
N MET A 262 -9.47 -23.40 8.69
CA MET A 262 -9.84 -24.53 9.56
C MET A 262 -9.40 -24.38 11.02
N GLY A 263 -8.50 -23.43 11.32
CA GLY A 263 -8.01 -23.13 12.67
C GLY A 263 -8.62 -21.86 13.26
#